data_AF-A0A2V5NZW8-F1
#
_entry.id   AF-A0A2V5NZW8-F1
#
_cell.length_a   1.000
_cell.length_b   1.000
_cell.length_c   1.000
_cell.angle_alpha   90.00
_cell.angle_beta   90.00
_cell.angle_gamma   90.00
#
_symmetry.space_group_name_H-M   'P 1'
#
loop_
_entity.id
_entity.type
_entity.pdbx_description
1 polymer ?
#
loop_
_entity_poly.entity_id
_entity_poly.type
_entity_poly.pdbx_seq_one_letter_code
_entity_poly.pdbx_strand_id
1 'polypeptide(L)'
;RDYRLFDIQHAVLPTKLLLPEFYKELVETQRVLSRKHLGWAAVRQCAGIVMRHLLRGQTNFLRMIWKFNSVYRPDLQLADHQHPTKYEISLPPPSTAKVERDALYIHTSSGRSGRQIDRHTEEFVNTTRMGAAV
;
A
#
# COMPACT_ATOMS: atom_id res chain seq x y z
N ARG A 1 -10.75 7.75 16.95
CA ARG A 1 -9.94 8.74 16.19
C ARG A 1 -8.48 8.28 16.17
N ASP A 2 -8.27 6.98 15.95
CA ASP A 2 -6.93 6.40 16.04
C ASP A 2 -6.18 6.68 14.74
N TYR A 3 -5.11 7.47 14.82
CA TYR A 3 -4.30 7.80 13.66
C TYR A 3 -3.59 6.59 13.05
N ARG A 4 -3.36 5.54 13.84
CA ARG A 4 -2.66 4.33 13.40
C ARG A 4 -3.39 3.61 12.27
N LEU A 5 -4.71 3.79 12.16
CA LEU A 5 -5.52 3.30 11.04
C LEU A 5 -5.15 3.93 9.68
N PHE A 6 -4.36 5.00 9.68
CA PHE A 6 -3.92 5.71 8.48
C PHE A 6 -2.39 5.63 8.28
N ASP A 7 -1.70 4.79 9.06
CA ASP A 7 -0.27 4.51 8.83
C ASP A 7 -0.08 3.79 7.47
N ILE A 8 1.12 3.84 6.91
CA ILE A 8 1.50 3.29 5.60
C ILE A 8 1.14 1.80 5.43
N GLN A 9 0.99 1.07 6.55
CA GLN A 9 0.52 -0.33 6.56
C GLN A 9 -0.99 -0.48 6.31
N HIS A 10 -1.78 0.57 6.57
CA HIS A 10 -3.23 0.63 6.36
C HIS A 10 -3.65 1.50 5.17
N ALA A 11 -2.80 2.44 4.77
CA ALA A 11 -3.17 3.55 3.89
C ALA A 11 -3.43 3.17 2.43
N VAL A 12 -3.20 1.92 2.02
CA VAL A 12 -3.09 1.63 0.59
C VAL A 12 -4.45 1.41 -0.08
N LEU A 13 -5.46 0.86 0.62
CA LEU A 13 -6.77 0.58 0.00
C LEU A 13 -7.92 0.63 1.02
N PRO A 14 -9.08 1.21 0.65
CA PRO A 14 -10.29 1.06 1.44
C PRO A 14 -10.67 -0.42 1.53
N THR A 15 -10.71 -0.97 2.74
CA THR A 15 -11.10 -2.35 3.01
C THR A 15 -12.43 -2.41 3.76
N LYS A 16 -13.21 -3.46 3.47
CA LYS A 16 -14.44 -3.79 4.21
C LYS A 16 -14.22 -4.86 5.28
N LEU A 17 -13.01 -5.41 5.35
CA LEU A 17 -12.66 -6.43 6.34
C LEU A 17 -12.62 -5.81 7.74
N LEU A 18 -12.94 -6.63 8.74
CA LEU A 18 -12.73 -6.25 10.13
C LEU A 18 -11.22 -6.11 10.38
N LEU A 19 -10.84 -5.16 11.24
CA LEU A 19 -9.43 -4.85 11.52
C LEU A 19 -8.58 -6.09 11.88
N PRO A 20 -9.05 -7.06 12.72
CA PRO A 20 -8.29 -8.27 13.00
C PRO A 20 -8.08 -9.17 11.77
N GLU A 21 -9.10 -9.28 10.91
CA GLU A 21 -9.04 -10.08 9.68
C GLU A 21 -8.08 -9.45 8.68
N PHE A 22 -8.15 -8.12 8.52
CA PHE A 22 -7.23 -7.37 7.68
C PHE A 22 -5.77 -7.62 8.07
N TYR A 23 -5.44 -7.52 9.36
CA TYR A 23 -4.08 -7.74 9.83
C TYR A 23 -3.60 -9.18 9.65
N LYS A 24 -4.50 -10.15 9.83
CA LYS A 24 -4.19 -11.55 9.58
C LYS A 24 -3.82 -11.78 8.11
N GLU A 25 -4.64 -11.28 7.18
CA GLU A 25 -4.41 -11.42 5.73
C GLU A 25 -3.15 -10.65 5.28
N LEU A 26 -2.93 -9.47 5.84
CA LEU A 26 -1.75 -8.65 5.56
C LEU A 26 -0.46 -9.37 5.98
N VAL A 27 -0.43 -9.88 7.21
CA VAL A 27 0.74 -10.60 7.73
C VAL A 27 0.97 -11.91 6.97
N GLU A 28 -0.08 -12.63 6.58
CA GLU A 28 0.12 -13.84 5.78
C GLU A 28 0.66 -13.55 4.39
N THR A 29 0.16 -12.50 3.73
CA THR A 29 0.70 -12.06 2.43
C THR A 29 2.19 -11.73 2.55
N GLN A 30 2.57 -10.98 3.59
CA GLN A 30 3.96 -10.63 3.89
C GLN A 30 4.80 -11.87 4.21
N ARG A 31 4.25 -12.86 4.93
CA ARG A 31 4.93 -14.12 5.26
C ARG A 31 5.20 -14.97 4.02
N VAL A 32 4.25 -15.08 3.10
CA VAL A 32 4.44 -15.79 1.83
C VAL A 32 5.52 -15.11 0.99
N LEU A 33 5.46 -13.78 0.85
CA LEU A 33 6.48 -13.01 0.13
C LEU A 33 7.86 -13.18 0.76
N SER A 34 7.95 -13.09 2.09
CA SER A 34 9.19 -13.26 2.83
C SER A 34 9.76 -14.67 2.70
N ARG A 35 8.94 -15.71 2.82
CA ARG A 35 9.39 -17.09 2.61
C ARG A 35 9.95 -17.29 1.21
N LYS A 36 9.33 -16.67 0.19
CA LYS A 36 9.75 -16.75 -1.21
C LYS A 36 11.04 -16.00 -1.50
N HIS A 37 11.28 -14.85 -0.84
CA HIS A 37 12.33 -13.91 -1.22
C HIS A 37 13.40 -13.62 -0.17
N LEU A 38 13.20 -13.97 1.11
CA LEU A 38 14.06 -13.53 2.23
C LEU A 38 14.67 -14.69 3.05
N GLY A 39 14.44 -15.95 2.71
CA GLY A 39 15.05 -17.10 3.40
C GLY A 39 16.47 -17.48 2.95
N TRP A 40 16.78 -18.78 2.98
CA TRP A 40 18.08 -19.32 2.53
C TRP A 40 18.47 -18.93 1.11
N ALA A 41 17.49 -18.78 0.21
CA ALA A 41 17.74 -18.33 -1.15
C ALA A 41 18.35 -16.92 -1.18
N ALA A 42 17.87 -16.00 -0.32
CA ALA A 42 18.40 -14.64 -0.21
C ALA A 42 19.81 -14.64 0.38
N VAL A 43 20.05 -15.43 1.43
CA VAL A 43 21.39 -15.60 2.01
C VAL A 43 22.37 -16.10 0.96
N ARG A 44 21.97 -17.07 0.14
CA ARG A 44 22.80 -17.61 -0.95
C ARG A 44 23.08 -16.55 -2.02
N GLN A 45 22.07 -15.80 -2.44
CA GLN A 45 22.24 -14.72 -3.43
C GLN A 45 23.13 -13.60 -2.90
N CYS A 46 23.10 -13.32 -1.59
CA CYS A 46 23.88 -12.27 -0.95
C CYS A 46 25.12 -12.79 -0.20
N ALA A 47 25.57 -14.03 -0.43
CA ALA A 47 26.57 -14.70 0.41
C ALA A 47 27.88 -13.90 0.58
N GLY A 48 28.36 -13.26 -0.49
CA GLY A 48 29.56 -12.41 -0.42
C GLY A 48 29.38 -11.15 0.43
N ILE A 49 28.18 -10.56 0.41
CA ILE A 49 27.83 -9.40 1.23
C ILE A 49 27.70 -9.83 2.69
N VAL A 50 27.02 -10.95 2.95
CA VAL A 50 26.89 -11.53 4.29
C VAL A 50 28.25 -11.81 4.90
N MET A 51 29.15 -12.49 4.16
CA MET A 51 30.51 -12.77 4.65
C MET A 51 31.28 -11.49 4.97
N ARG A 52 31.21 -10.48 4.09
CA ARG A 52 31.87 -9.18 4.34
C ARG A 52 31.32 -8.48 5.58
N HIS A 53 30.01 -8.53 5.81
CA HIS A 53 29.40 -7.98 7.02
C HIS A 53 29.80 -8.77 8.27
N LEU A 54 29.82 -10.09 8.21
CA LEU A 54 30.27 -10.95 9.32
C LEU A 54 31.73 -10.69 9.69
N LEU A 55 32.62 -10.52 8.71
CA LEU A 55 34.02 -10.13 8.93
C LEU A 55 34.16 -8.77 9.62
N ARG A 56 33.16 -7.89 9.49
CA ARG A 56 33.07 -6.60 10.19
C ARG A 56 32.26 -6.68 11.49
N GLY A 57 31.90 -7.88 11.96
CA GLY A 57 31.10 -8.13 13.15
C GLY A 57 29.60 -7.82 13.01
N GLN A 58 29.12 -7.52 11.80
CA GLN A 58 27.74 -7.14 11.57
C GLN A 58 26.87 -8.37 11.30
N THR A 59 26.09 -8.78 12.30
CA THR A 59 25.15 -9.92 12.22
C THR A 59 23.70 -9.50 11.95
N ASN A 60 23.45 -8.19 11.82
CA ASN A 60 22.10 -7.61 11.71
C ASN A 60 21.29 -8.19 10.55
N PHE A 61 21.92 -8.41 9.39
CA PHE A 61 21.23 -8.95 8.21
C PHE A 61 20.68 -10.36 8.45
N LEU A 62 21.50 -11.26 9.00
CA LEU A 62 21.05 -12.59 9.39
C LEU A 62 20.01 -12.50 10.51
N ARG A 63 20.23 -11.66 11.51
CA ARG A 63 19.23 -11.47 12.57
C ARG A 63 17.88 -11.02 12.02
N MET A 64 17.86 -10.11 11.05
CA MET A 64 16.65 -9.61 10.39
C MET A 64 15.90 -10.71 9.64
N ILE A 65 16.59 -11.54 8.85
CA ILE A 65 15.98 -12.64 8.09
C ILE A 65 15.20 -13.59 9.03
N TRP A 66 15.81 -13.98 10.15
CA TRP A 66 15.18 -14.90 11.11
C TRP A 66 14.17 -14.20 12.03
N LYS A 67 14.30 -12.88 12.26
CA LYS A 67 13.33 -12.10 13.05
C LYS A 67 12.05 -11.76 12.32
N PHE A 68 11.97 -11.96 11.00
CA PHE A 68 10.77 -11.64 10.22
C PHE A 68 9.49 -12.19 10.87
N ASN A 69 9.46 -13.48 11.20
CA ASN A 69 8.28 -14.11 11.82
C ASN A 69 7.96 -13.61 13.24
N SER A 70 8.94 -13.06 13.96
CA SER A 70 8.70 -12.48 15.29
C SER A 70 8.15 -11.06 15.23
N VAL A 71 8.49 -10.29 14.18
CA VAL A 71 8.10 -8.90 14.01
C VAL A 71 6.74 -8.79 13.32
N TYR A 72 6.52 -9.59 12.26
CA TYR A 72 5.27 -9.59 11.51
C TYR A 72 4.28 -10.56 12.16
N ARG A 73 3.56 -10.06 13.15
CA ARG A 73 2.50 -10.77 13.88
C ARG A 73 1.23 -9.92 13.97
N PRO A 74 0.05 -10.48 13.65
CA PRO A 74 -1.21 -9.74 13.72
C PRO A 74 -1.54 -9.34 15.17
N ASP A 75 -1.22 -10.20 16.15
CA ASP A 75 -1.47 -9.93 17.57
C ASP A 75 -0.78 -8.65 18.05
N LEU A 76 0.45 -8.41 17.60
CA LEU A 76 1.23 -7.23 17.99
C LEU A 76 0.64 -5.96 17.38
N GLN A 77 0.19 -6.03 16.13
CA GLN A 77 -0.44 -4.92 15.43
C GLN A 77 -1.80 -4.57 16.06
N LEU A 78 -2.57 -5.60 16.44
CA LEU A 78 -3.84 -5.41 17.13
C LEU A 78 -3.66 -4.91 18.56
N ALA A 79 -2.65 -5.41 19.29
CA ALA A 79 -2.33 -4.95 20.64
C ALA A 79 -1.97 -3.47 20.67
N ASP A 80 -1.31 -2.96 19.62
CA ASP A 80 -1.03 -1.53 19.53
C ASP A 80 -2.33 -0.73 19.57
N HIS A 81 -3.35 -1.10 18.79
CA HIS A 81 -4.66 -0.43 18.80
C HIS A 81 -5.40 -0.47 20.15
N GLN A 82 -5.07 -1.40 21.04
CA GLN A 82 -5.66 -1.44 22.38
C GLN A 82 -5.07 -0.39 23.31
N HIS A 83 -3.89 0.13 23.00
CA HIS A 83 -3.30 1.23 23.76
C HIS A 83 -4.02 2.56 23.49
N PRO A 84 -4.14 3.43 24.51
CA PRO A 84 -4.72 4.76 24.35
C PRO A 84 -4.02 5.56 23.24
N THR A 85 -4.81 6.14 22.33
CA THR A 85 -4.28 6.95 21.24
C THR A 85 -3.74 8.28 21.77
N LYS A 86 -2.42 8.47 21.73
CA LYS A 86 -1.77 9.73 22.16
C LYS A 86 -2.12 10.92 21.26
N TYR A 87 -2.28 10.67 19.97
CA TYR A 87 -2.54 11.70 18.94
C TYR A 87 -3.84 11.38 18.21
N GLU A 88 -4.94 12.00 18.59
CA GLU A 88 -6.20 11.79 17.87
C GLU A 88 -6.21 12.55 16.54
N ILE A 89 -6.72 11.90 15.49
CA ILE A 89 -7.02 12.61 14.24
C ILE A 89 -8.23 13.53 14.48
N SER A 90 -8.07 14.79 14.09
CA SER A 90 -9.18 15.75 14.01
C SER A 90 -10.12 15.33 12.88
N LEU A 91 -11.39 15.09 13.20
CA LEU A 91 -12.39 14.79 12.19
C LEU A 91 -12.67 16.04 11.36
N PRO A 92 -12.87 15.91 10.04
CA PRO A 92 -13.33 17.03 9.24
C PRO A 92 -14.65 17.56 9.81
N PRO A 93 -14.89 18.89 9.77
CA PRO A 93 -16.14 19.45 10.22
C PRO A 93 -17.30 18.82 9.44
N PRO A 94 -18.49 18.69 10.05
CA PRO A 94 -19.66 18.16 9.36
C PRO A 94 -19.91 18.95 8.08
N SER A 95 -20.13 18.24 6.97
CA SER A 95 -20.46 18.86 5.68
C SER A 95 -21.75 19.66 5.83
N THR A 96 -21.65 20.99 5.74
CA THR A 96 -22.80 21.90 5.80
C THR A 96 -23.37 22.22 4.42
N ALA A 97 -22.64 21.91 3.34
CA ALA A 97 -23.01 22.24 1.97
C ALA A 97 -23.11 20.98 1.10
N LYS A 98 -24.23 20.83 0.39
CA LYS A 98 -24.30 19.98 -0.80
C LYS A 98 -23.49 20.66 -1.90
N VAL A 99 -22.26 20.22 -2.10
CA VAL A 99 -21.43 20.68 -3.20
C VAL A 99 -21.75 19.83 -4.44
N GLU A 100 -22.07 20.48 -5.56
CA GLU A 100 -22.20 19.80 -6.84
C GLU A 100 -20.86 19.18 -7.23
N ARG A 101 -20.86 17.90 -7.62
CA ARG A 101 -19.64 17.13 -7.91
C ARG A 101 -18.79 17.80 -8.99
N ASP A 102 -19.42 18.42 -9.97
CA ASP A 102 -18.74 19.07 -11.09
C ASP A 102 -17.97 20.32 -10.66
N ALA A 103 -18.42 20.99 -9.59
CA ALA A 103 -17.73 22.13 -9.00
C ALA A 103 -16.49 21.73 -8.15
N LEU A 104 -16.30 20.44 -7.86
CA LEU A 104 -15.12 19.94 -7.13
C LEU A 104 -13.90 19.76 -8.04
N TYR A 105 -14.07 19.75 -9.35
CA TYR A 105 -12.97 19.55 -10.29
C TYR A 105 -12.34 20.90 -10.67
N ILE A 106 -11.02 21.03 -10.44
CA ILE A 106 -10.23 22.20 -10.92
C ILE A 106 -10.24 22.26 -12.46
N HIS A 107 -10.29 21.08 -13.10
CA HIS A 107 -10.44 20.95 -14.55
C HIS A 107 -11.83 20.41 -14.87
N THR A 108 -12.71 21.29 -15.31
CA THR A 108 -14.02 20.88 -15.83
C THR A 108 -13.81 20.12 -17.14
N SER A 109 -14.51 18.98 -17.31
CA SER A 109 -14.44 18.28 -18.58
C SER A 109 -15.15 19.12 -19.65
N SER A 110 -14.38 19.80 -20.50
CA SER A 110 -14.87 20.60 -21.63
C SER A 110 -15.42 19.76 -22.80
N GLY A 111 -15.74 18.49 -22.54
CA GLY A 111 -16.19 17.52 -23.53
C GLY A 111 -15.19 17.36 -24.68
N ARG A 112 -15.70 17.04 -25.88
CA ARG A 112 -14.87 16.97 -27.10
C ARG A 112 -14.28 18.32 -27.50
N SER A 113 -14.88 19.43 -27.07
CA SER A 113 -14.53 20.77 -27.53
C SER A 113 -13.24 21.33 -26.93
N GLY A 114 -12.78 20.83 -25.78
CA GLY A 114 -11.51 21.27 -25.18
C GLY A 114 -10.39 20.25 -25.25
N ARG A 115 -10.49 19.26 -26.14
CA ARG A 115 -9.40 18.33 -26.43
C ARG A 115 -8.41 18.97 -27.39
N GLN A 116 -7.12 18.80 -27.12
CA GLN A 116 -6.03 19.23 -28.02
C GLN A 116 -5.73 18.21 -29.13
N ILE A 117 -6.40 17.06 -29.15
CA ILE A 117 -6.22 16.04 -30.18
C ILE A 117 -7.15 16.31 -31.36
N ASP A 118 -6.61 16.16 -32.57
CA ASP A 118 -7.40 16.24 -33.79
C ASP A 118 -8.23 14.96 -33.98
N ARG A 119 -9.21 15.05 -34.88
CA ARG A 119 -10.18 13.98 -35.14
C ARG A 119 -9.54 12.67 -35.58
N HIS A 120 -8.49 12.73 -36.40
CA HIS A 120 -7.85 11.53 -36.94
C HIS A 120 -7.14 10.75 -35.82
N THR A 121 -6.45 11.47 -34.93
CA THR A 121 -5.84 10.87 -33.74
C THR A 121 -6.90 10.26 -32.80
N GLU A 122 -8.06 10.89 -32.64
CA GLU A 122 -9.16 10.34 -31.83
C GLU A 122 -9.74 9.05 -32.44
N GLU A 123 -9.95 9.02 -33.76
CA GLU A 123 -10.43 7.83 -34.47
C GLU A 123 -9.45 6.67 -34.35
N PHE A 124 -8.15 6.91 -34.54
CA PHE A 124 -7.10 5.90 -34.35
C PHE A 124 -7.08 5.31 -32.93
N VAL A 125 -7.18 6.14 -31.90
CA VAL A 125 -7.21 5.68 -30.50
C VAL A 125 -8.48 4.87 -30.22
N ASN A 126 -9.63 5.30 -30.74
CA ASN A 126 -10.89 4.58 -30.56
C ASN A 126 -10.89 3.22 -31.27
N THR A 127 -10.36 3.13 -32.48
CA THR A 127 -10.24 1.86 -33.21
C THR A 127 -9.23 0.91 -32.56
N THR A 128 -8.17 1.45 -31.96
CA THR A 128 -7.11 0.65 -31.33
C THR A 128 -7.41 0.33 -29.85
N ARG A 129 -8.50 0.88 -29.29
CA ARG A 129 -8.93 0.59 -27.91
C ARG A 129 -9.36 -0.88 -27.82
N MET A 130 -8.57 -1.68 -27.14
CA MET A 130 -8.91 -3.07 -26.82
C MET A 130 -10.25 -3.15 -26.08
N GLY A 131 -11.21 -3.87 -26.66
CA GLY A 131 -12.55 -4.09 -26.11
C GLY A 131 -13.73 -3.61 -26.97
N ALA A 132 -13.50 -2.97 -28.13
CA ALA A 132 -14.55 -2.52 -29.04
C ALA A 132 -14.71 -3.38 -30.31
N ALA A 133 -13.85 -4.38 -30.52
CA ALA A 133 -14.04 -5.39 -31.56
C ALA A 133 -14.89 -6.54 -30.97
N VAL A 134 -16.18 -6.52 -31.29
CA VAL A 134 -17.07 -7.69 -31.24
C VAL A 134 -17.14 -8.27 -32.65
#